data_AF-A0A4V6I9C4-F1
#
_entry.id   AF-A0A4V6I9C4-F1
#
_cell.length_a   1.000
_cell.length_b   1.000
_cell.length_c   1.000
_cell.angle_alpha   90.00
_cell.angle_beta   90.00
_cell.angle_gamma   90.00
#
_symmetry.space_group_name_H-M   'P 1'
#
loop_
_entity.id
_entity.type
_entity.pdbx_description
1 polymer ?
#
loop_
_entity_poly.entity_id
_entity_poly.type
_entity_poly.pdbx_seq_one_letter_code
_entity_poly.pdbx_strand_id
1 'polypeptide(L)'
;MAKMHIKGFILQQIARTDGMWDSEIAEAVCRAYDKVGPYWVGTVRVTLTDLYSGGLLTSIEEKFDAADDKMHFRFRVSDFGRRRMADTGLL
;
A
#
# COMPACT_ATOMS: atom_id res chain seq x y z
N MET A 1 20.00 11.32 -5.26
CA MET A 1 18.67 11.16 -5.90
C MET A 1 17.61 11.43 -4.85
N ALA A 2 16.55 12.17 -5.18
CA ALA A 2 15.43 12.38 -4.26
C ALA A 2 14.70 11.06 -4.01
N LYS A 3 14.26 10.84 -2.78
CA LYS A 3 13.49 9.64 -2.41
C LYS A 3 12.12 9.72 -3.07
N MET A 4 11.64 8.59 -3.59
CA MET A 4 10.29 8.49 -4.15
C MET A 4 9.25 8.95 -3.12
N HIS A 5 8.11 9.48 -3.60
CA HIS A 5 6.99 9.77 -2.72
C HIS A 5 6.35 8.47 -2.21
N ILE A 6 5.88 8.43 -0.95
CA ILE A 6 5.37 7.21 -0.30
C ILE A 6 4.28 6.50 -1.13
N LYS A 7 3.34 7.24 -1.73
CA LYS A 7 2.31 6.67 -2.61
C LYS A 7 2.90 5.88 -3.77
N GLY A 8 3.90 6.46 -4.45
CA GLY A 8 4.57 5.81 -5.57
C GLY A 8 5.31 4.55 -5.12
N PHE A 9 5.98 4.64 -3.96
CA PHE A 9 6.68 3.49 -3.38
C PHE A 9 5.72 2.34 -3.04
N ILE A 10 4.58 2.63 -2.39
CA ILE A 10 3.54 1.63 -2.07
C ILE A 10 3.08 0.93 -3.34
N LEU A 11 2.73 1.69 -4.38
CA LEU A 11 2.28 1.13 -5.65
C LEU A 11 3.35 0.23 -6.28
N GLN A 12 4.63 0.63 -6.24
CA GLN A 12 5.73 -0.21 -6.73
C GLN A 12 5.91 -1.49 -5.93
N GLN A 13 5.76 -1.45 -4.59
CA GLN A 13 5.84 -2.67 -3.77
C GLN A 13 4.73 -3.65 -4.13
N ILE A 14 3.48 -3.18 -4.20
CA ILE A 14 2.32 -4.02 -4.50
C ILE A 14 2.38 -4.54 -5.95
N ALA A 15 2.85 -3.74 -6.92
CA ALA A 15 2.89 -4.13 -8.33
C ALA A 15 3.83 -5.33 -8.62
N ARG A 16 4.79 -5.59 -7.73
CA ARG A 16 5.79 -6.67 -7.82
C ARG A 16 5.28 -8.00 -7.26
N THR A 17 4.08 -8.04 -6.69
CA THR A 17 3.49 -9.24 -6.10
C THR A 17 2.09 -9.49 -6.67
N ASP A 18 1.55 -10.68 -6.42
CA ASP A 18 0.14 -10.96 -6.70
C ASP A 18 -0.81 -10.39 -5.64
N GLY A 19 -0.28 -9.71 -4.63
CA GLY A 19 -1.03 -9.00 -3.62
C GLY A 19 -0.31 -9.03 -2.27
N MET A 20 -0.44 -7.93 -1.54
CA MET A 20 0.34 -7.65 -0.33
C MET A 20 -0.58 -7.16 0.80
N TRP A 21 -0.35 -7.63 2.03
CA TRP A 21 -1.15 -7.24 3.18
C TRP A 21 -0.82 -5.82 3.65
N ASP A 22 -1.82 -5.12 4.19
CA ASP A 22 -1.68 -3.76 4.70
C ASP A 22 -0.58 -3.62 5.77
N SER A 23 -0.41 -4.63 6.63
CA SER A 23 0.68 -4.73 7.61
C SER A 23 2.06 -4.83 6.94
N GLU A 24 2.23 -5.72 5.97
CA GLU A 24 3.49 -5.87 5.22
C GLU A 24 3.86 -4.58 4.48
N ILE A 25 2.86 -3.90 3.89
CA ILE A 25 3.05 -2.61 3.21
C ILE A 25 3.49 -1.55 4.21
N ALA A 26 2.85 -1.48 5.38
CA ALA A 26 3.20 -0.53 6.43
C ALA A 26 4.63 -0.77 6.95
N GLU A 27 5.03 -2.02 7.15
CA GLU A 27 6.41 -2.37 7.53
C GLU A 27 7.42 -1.96 6.45
N ALA A 28 7.14 -2.25 5.18
CA ALA A 28 8.01 -1.89 4.07
C ALA A 28 8.19 -0.38 3.96
N VAL A 29 7.11 0.40 4.09
CA VAL A 29 7.17 1.88 4.10
C VAL A 29 7.93 2.37 5.32
N CYS A 30 7.60 1.89 6.52
CA CYS A 30 8.23 2.35 7.75
C CYS A 30 9.75 2.12 7.71
N ARG A 31 10.18 0.93 7.29
CA ARG A 31 11.59 0.60 7.08
C ARG A 31 12.23 1.47 6.00
N ALA A 32 11.58 1.59 4.84
CA ALA A 32 12.16 2.32 3.73
C ALA A 32 12.32 3.81 4.05
N TYR A 33 11.44 4.42 4.86
CA TYR A 33 11.40 5.86 5.15
C TYR A 33 11.89 6.25 6.55
N ASP A 34 12.49 5.31 7.29
CA ASP A 34 12.97 5.51 8.66
C ASP A 34 11.88 6.09 9.58
N LYS A 35 10.68 5.50 9.49
CA LYS A 35 9.51 5.85 10.27
C LYS A 35 9.20 4.74 11.25
N VAL A 36 8.81 5.10 12.47
CA VAL A 36 8.57 4.13 13.54
C VAL A 36 7.32 4.50 14.32
N GLY A 37 6.55 3.48 14.69
CA GLY A 37 5.45 3.57 15.65
C GLY A 37 4.06 3.66 15.03
N PRO A 38 3.01 3.58 15.87
CA PRO A 38 1.62 3.40 15.43
C PRO A 38 1.09 4.52 14.53
N TYR A 39 1.55 5.76 14.73
CA TYR A 39 1.16 6.91 13.92
C TYR A 39 1.49 6.72 12.43
N TRP A 40 2.71 6.24 12.14
CA TRP A 40 3.15 6.05 10.77
C TRP A 40 2.49 4.84 10.11
N VAL A 41 2.24 3.78 10.88
CA VAL A 41 1.42 2.65 10.42
C VAL A 41 0.02 3.12 10.04
N GLY A 42 -0.62 3.93 10.90
CA GLY A 42 -1.93 4.54 10.61
C GLY A 42 -1.91 5.42 9.36
N THR A 43 -0.85 6.21 9.16
CA THR A 43 -0.66 7.06 7.98
C THR A 43 -0.56 6.23 6.69
N VAL A 44 0.13 5.08 6.74
CA VAL A 44 0.17 4.16 5.59
C VAL A 44 -1.23 3.60 5.31
N ARG A 45 -1.99 3.20 6.33
CA ARG A 45 -3.36 2.69 6.15
C ARG A 45 -4.29 3.74 5.52
N VAL A 46 -4.22 5.00 5.97
CA VAL A 46 -4.96 6.12 5.35
C VAL A 46 -4.54 6.30 3.89
N THR A 47 -3.25 6.17 3.60
CA THR A 47 -2.74 6.24 2.23
C THR A 47 -3.27 5.09 1.36
N LEU A 48 -3.37 3.88 1.92
CA LEU A 48 -3.96 2.73 1.23
C LEU A 48 -5.44 2.95 0.94
N THR A 49 -6.20 3.52 1.88
CA THR A 49 -7.60 3.92 1.65
C THR A 49 -7.71 4.92 0.50
N ASP A 50 -6.87 5.96 0.47
CA ASP A 50 -6.86 6.94 -0.63
C ASP A 50 -6.56 6.29 -2.00
N LEU A 51 -5.55 5.43 -2.07
CA LEU A 51 -5.20 4.71 -3.30
C LEU A 51 -6.30 3.74 -3.75
N TYR A 52 -6.97 3.07 -2.81
CA TYR A 52 -8.11 2.20 -3.06
C TYR A 52 -9.33 3.00 -3.55
N SER A 53 -9.71 4.07 -2.86
CA SER A 53 -10.81 4.95 -3.25
C SER A 53 -10.57 5.65 -4.59
N GLY A 54 -9.30 5.92 -4.93
CA GLY A 54 -8.89 6.40 -6.25
C GLY A 54 -8.87 5.33 -7.35
N GLY A 55 -9.20 4.07 -7.03
CA GLY A 55 -9.26 2.95 -7.96
C GLY A 55 -7.91 2.38 -8.39
N LEU A 56 -6.79 2.84 -7.81
CA LEU A 56 -5.45 2.37 -8.15
C LEU A 56 -5.17 0.99 -7.52
N LEU A 57 -5.80 0.70 -6.38
CA LEU A 57 -5.75 -0.60 -5.70
C LEU A 57 -7.13 -1.26 -5.70
N THR A 58 -7.13 -2.58 -5.59
CA THR A 58 -8.31 -3.38 -5.23
C THR A 58 -7.98 -4.26 -4.02
N SER A 59 -8.96 -4.44 -3.13
CA SER A 59 -8.92 -5.50 -2.11
C SER A 59 -9.15 -6.84 -2.82
N ILE A 60 -8.31 -7.84 -2.53
CA ILE A 60 -8.46 -9.20 -3.05
C ILE A 60 -8.75 -10.22 -1.95
N GLU A 61 -8.53 -9.84 -0.69
CA GLU A 61 -8.76 -10.67 0.48
C GLU A 61 -8.92 -9.77 1.71
N GLU A 62 -9.82 -10.16 2.61
CA GLU A 62 -10.11 -9.44 3.86
C GLU A 62 -10.14 -10.44 5.00
N LYS A 63 -9.46 -10.12 6.10
CA LYS A 63 -9.36 -11.01 7.26
C LYS A 63 -9.46 -10.22 8.55
N PHE A 64 -10.42 -10.58 9.39
CA PHE A 64 -10.48 -10.08 10.74
C PHE A 64 -9.48 -10.82 11.64
N ASP A 65 -8.68 -10.07 12.39
CA ASP A 65 -7.78 -10.61 13.41
C ASP A 65 -8.33 -10.24 14.80
N ALA A 66 -8.71 -11.26 15.56
CA ALA A 66 -9.21 -11.10 16.91
C ALA A 66 -8.11 -10.73 17.93
N ALA A 67 -6.83 -10.96 17.60
CA ALA A 67 -5.72 -10.64 18.50
C ALA A 67 -5.49 -9.13 18.63
N ASP A 68 -5.74 -8.37 17.55
CA ASP A 68 -5.59 -6.92 17.55
C ASP A 68 -6.88 -6.15 17.25
N ASP A 69 -8.01 -6.87 17.18
CA ASP A 69 -9.38 -6.39 16.96
C ASP A 69 -9.53 -5.53 15.68
N LYS A 70 -8.93 -5.99 14.58
CA LYS A 70 -8.90 -5.25 13.31
C LYS A 70 -9.19 -6.10 12.10
N MET A 71 -9.74 -5.44 11.07
CA MET A 71 -9.79 -5.96 9.72
C MET A 71 -8.46 -5.67 9.00
N HIS A 72 -7.86 -6.69 8.40
CA HIS A 72 -6.72 -6.63 7.50
C HIS A 72 -7.17 -6.81 6.06
N PHE A 73 -6.47 -6.11 5.17
CA PHE A 73 -6.78 -6.09 3.75
C PHE A 73 -5.55 -6.49 2.96
N ARG A 74 -5.74 -7.37 1.98
CA ARG A 74 -4.73 -7.70 0.99
C ARG A 74 -5.02 -6.94 -0.29
N PHE A 75 -4.07 -6.12 -0.72
CA PHE A 75 -4.23 -5.27 -1.89
C PHE A 75 -3.47 -5.77 -3.09
N ARG A 76 -4.03 -5.55 -4.27
CA ARG A 76 -3.36 -5.66 -5.57
C ARG A 76 -3.52 -4.35 -6.33
N VAL A 77 -2.55 -3.99 -7.18
CA VAL A 77 -2.72 -2.89 -8.14
C VAL A 77 -3.76 -3.30 -9.19
N SER A 78 -4.79 -2.48 -9.39
CA SER A 78 -5.83 -2.72 -10.40
C SER A 78 -5.30 -2.51 -11.82
N ASP A 79 -6.03 -2.96 -12.83
CA ASP A 79 -5.66 -2.69 -14.23
C ASP A 79 -5.66 -1.19 -14.57
N PHE A 80 -6.54 -0.43 -13.92
CA PHE A 80 -6.51 1.03 -13.98
C PHE A 80 -5.25 1.59 -13.32
N GLY A 81 -4.89 1.09 -12.14
CA GLY A 81 -3.68 1.46 -11.42
C GLY A 81 -2.42 1.19 -12.23
N ARG A 82 -2.29 0.00 -12.82
CA ARG A 82 -1.12 -0.38 -13.65
C ARG A 82 -0.95 0.56 -14.84
N ARG A 83 -2.04 0.88 -15.55
CA ARG A 83 -2.01 1.87 -16.64
C ARG A 83 -1.54 3.24 -16.14
N ARG A 84 -2.10 3.75 -15.04
CA ARG A 84 -1.68 5.04 -14.47
C ARG A 84 -0.23 5.07 -14.00
N MET A 85 0.27 3.96 -13.45
CA MET A 85 1.69 3.85 -13.09
C MET A 85 2.58 3.92 -14.34
N ALA A 86 2.22 3.23 -15.42
CA ALA A 86 2.96 3.30 -16.69
C ALA A 86 2.92 4.71 -17.30
N ASP A 87 1.74 5.36 -17.32
CA ASP A 87 1.55 6.73 -17.83
C ASP A 87 2.43 7.77 -17.10
N THR A 88 2.80 7.49 -15.85
CA THR A 88 3.58 8.39 -14.99
C THR A 88 5.05 7.99 -14.84
N GLY A 89 5.50 6.94 -15.55
CA GLY A 89 6.87 6.43 -15.46
C GLY A 89 7.21 5.77 -14.11
N LEU A 90 6.20 5.30 -13.38
CA LEU A 90 6.35 4.59 -12.11
C LEU A 90 6.55 3.08 -12.29
N LEU A 91 6.27 2.56 -13.49
CA LEU A 91 6.64 1.22 -13.96
C LEU A 91 7.79 1.30 -14.95
#